data_AF-A0A4Z1AWN3-F1
#
_entry.id   AF-A0A4Z1AWN3-F1
#
_cell.length_a   1.000
_cell.length_b   1.000
_cell.length_c   1.000
_cell.angle_alpha   90.00
_cell.angle_beta   90.00
_cell.angle_gamma   90.00
#
_symmetry.space_group_name_H-M   'P 1'
#
loop_
_entity.id
_entity.type
_entity.pdbx_description
1 polymer ?
#
loop_
_entity_poly.entity_id
_entity_poly.type
_entity_poly.pdbx_seq_one_letter_code
_entity_poly.pdbx_strand_id
1 'polypeptide(L)'
;MKNTKNIFYILIAILLMNVKIYAQDIQVLNIPDSNRNPTADNGYTLNGSKMTNALSKLQNPINFGTSGIIGHKLIINNNFGISGSIKSTGDIMSYDIIFIGAFSSNSSFSVSEMDILLEWSSLPGKVLLIMEQASGSPISTHMGYGIANGNLNPTTPLVSDKENFINIFSGAFGNVTSLYQGGGSQGYFSTNCRGISLAKNSNGNSTILFNNKYRDLLFADTDFFTSVGGTISAGSSITNDTDIAWGNVWSWAISEVVNQKVPQINLVEGGEAYTNQIMPIIIGTSAEISLRNNLGNVVGWQTSINGSTWTDVNNTSSIHLSYPNPVNNQQFRAIVGSASCGYVYSIPVTITTVKDCTKPGDFLTAGIPTNSGITTHSKQEVWPGIIPNGFLALESNTKGMVITRVQNSTKITEPKEGMIIYNIDAKCVQLYNGTIWNCIKNTCGSSGETPRKIRLGSYGSWVIGGNAFPAYNSQLTNPVNYGPTGTFKGITGFEFSNITSLLETTTAAQLKVNYDIINGFFEKVSSENAQKIADYVKLGGVAIINIDNPQYDFSAILNSFGITGPYSSYGEINARSSITNQLSNVFGDTKDIALLGSDTQGRVLANQLPSTSTIYAN
;
A
#
# COMPACT_ATOMS: atom_id res chain seq x y z
N MET A 1 -41.18 10.57 11.62
CA MET A 1 -40.01 9.76 12.00
C MET A 1 -40.39 8.28 12.11
N LYS A 2 -40.44 7.56 10.98
CA LYS A 2 -40.58 6.11 10.86
C LYS A 2 -40.45 5.81 9.36
N ASN A 3 -39.23 5.55 8.87
CA ASN A 3 -38.96 4.82 7.61
C ASN A 3 -37.47 4.70 7.23
N THR A 4 -36.51 5.01 8.11
CA THR A 4 -35.08 4.85 7.81
C THR A 4 -34.48 3.50 8.22
N LYS A 5 -35.22 2.63 8.93
CA LYS A 5 -34.70 1.32 9.38
C LYS A 5 -34.86 0.17 8.39
N ASN A 6 -35.73 0.27 7.38
CA ASN A 6 -35.94 -0.82 6.41
C ASN A 6 -34.99 -0.79 5.20
N ILE A 7 -34.37 0.35 4.89
CA ILE A 7 -33.41 0.45 3.77
C ILE A 7 -32.05 -0.18 4.13
N PHE A 8 -31.66 -0.12 5.42
CA PHE A 8 -30.40 -0.69 5.89
C PHE A 8 -30.40 -2.23 5.92
N TYR A 9 -31.56 -2.85 6.16
CA TYR A 9 -31.69 -4.31 6.12
C TYR A 9 -31.82 -4.87 4.69
N ILE A 10 -32.34 -4.09 3.74
CA ILE A 10 -32.39 -4.49 2.32
C ILE A 10 -31.00 -4.42 1.67
N LEU A 11 -30.14 -3.46 2.05
CA LEU A 11 -28.75 -3.43 1.58
C LEU A 11 -27.88 -4.56 2.17
N ILE A 12 -28.15 -5.00 3.40
CA ILE A 12 -27.40 -6.09 4.05
C ILE A 12 -27.88 -7.48 3.58
N ALA A 13 -29.16 -7.62 3.20
CA ALA A 13 -29.68 -8.88 2.65
C ALA A 13 -29.15 -9.20 1.25
N ILE A 14 -28.73 -8.19 0.48
CA ILE A 14 -28.05 -8.36 -0.83
C ILE A 14 -26.58 -8.81 -0.64
N LEU A 15 -25.99 -8.56 0.55
CA LEU A 15 -24.59 -8.88 0.83
C LEU A 15 -24.34 -10.33 1.32
N LEU A 16 -25.39 -11.13 1.55
CA LEU A 16 -25.28 -12.48 2.14
C LEU A 16 -25.99 -13.60 1.37
N MET A 17 -26.45 -13.33 0.14
CA MET A 17 -26.76 -14.42 -0.77
C MET A 17 -25.44 -15.01 -1.27
N ASN A 18 -25.10 -16.21 -0.78
CA ASN A 18 -24.21 -17.14 -1.47
C ASN A 18 -24.85 -17.51 -2.81
N VAL A 19 -24.81 -16.57 -3.76
CA VAL A 19 -25.02 -16.85 -5.17
C VAL A 19 -23.85 -17.73 -5.56
N LYS A 20 -24.13 -18.97 -5.99
CA LYS A 20 -23.21 -19.65 -6.90
C LYS A 20 -22.97 -18.65 -8.03
N ILE A 21 -21.82 -17.97 -8.03
CA ILE A 21 -21.47 -16.98 -9.06
C ILE A 21 -21.38 -17.78 -10.36
N TYR A 22 -22.49 -17.86 -11.08
CA TYR A 22 -22.44 -18.09 -12.50
C TYR A 22 -21.61 -16.93 -13.06
N ALA A 23 -20.55 -17.25 -13.80
CA ALA A 23 -19.65 -16.25 -14.34
C ALA A 23 -20.44 -15.12 -14.98
N GLN A 24 -20.25 -13.87 -14.52
CA GLN A 24 -20.95 -12.73 -15.09
C GLN A 24 -20.62 -12.62 -16.58
N ASP A 25 -21.64 -12.44 -17.42
CA ASP A 25 -21.46 -12.03 -18.81
C ASP A 25 -21.00 -10.57 -18.81
N ILE A 26 -19.92 -10.28 -19.53
CA ILE A 26 -19.28 -8.96 -19.57
C ILE A 26 -19.94 -8.14 -20.67
N GLN A 27 -20.57 -7.02 -20.30
CA GLN A 27 -21.24 -6.15 -21.25
C GLN A 27 -20.22 -5.23 -21.91
N VAL A 28 -20.04 -5.38 -23.22
CA VAL A 28 -19.11 -4.57 -24.01
C VAL A 28 -19.91 -3.62 -24.89
N LEU A 29 -19.59 -2.33 -24.83
CA LEU A 29 -20.03 -1.36 -25.81
C LEU A 29 -18.91 -1.14 -26.84
N ASN A 30 -19.20 -1.47 -28.08
CA ASN A 30 -18.43 -1.02 -29.23
C ASN A 30 -19.13 0.20 -29.82
N ILE A 31 -18.46 1.36 -29.84
CA ILE A 31 -18.97 2.55 -30.51
C ILE A 31 -18.64 2.40 -31.99
N PRO A 32 -19.63 2.17 -32.87
CA PRO A 32 -19.35 1.91 -34.27
C PRO A 32 -18.97 3.21 -34.99
N ASP A 33 -18.14 3.07 -36.01
CA ASP A 33 -17.77 4.15 -36.93
C ASP A 33 -18.93 4.58 -37.85
N SER A 34 -19.88 3.67 -38.09
CA SER A 34 -21.05 3.90 -38.92
C SER A 34 -21.87 5.10 -38.43
N ASN A 35 -21.99 6.12 -39.30
CA ASN A 35 -22.56 7.46 -39.06
C ASN A 35 -21.75 8.40 -38.16
N ARG A 36 -20.80 7.94 -37.34
CA ARG A 36 -19.94 8.81 -36.52
C ARG A 36 -18.84 9.42 -37.37
N ASN A 37 -18.41 8.71 -38.42
CA ASN A 37 -17.47 9.23 -39.41
C ASN A 37 -17.77 8.73 -40.83
N PRO A 38 -18.83 9.25 -41.50
CA PRO A 38 -19.32 8.72 -42.77
C PRO A 38 -18.34 8.89 -43.95
N THR A 39 -17.28 9.70 -43.81
CA THR A 39 -16.30 10.01 -44.86
C THR A 39 -14.96 9.27 -44.72
N ALA A 40 -14.82 8.39 -43.71
CA ALA A 40 -13.57 7.69 -43.42
C ALA A 40 -13.43 6.32 -44.12
N ASP A 41 -12.23 5.75 -44.04
CA ASP A 41 -12.00 4.31 -44.25
C ASP A 41 -12.70 3.56 -43.11
N ASN A 42 -13.93 3.14 -43.35
CA ASN A 42 -14.79 2.48 -42.38
C ASN A 42 -14.30 1.05 -42.13
N GLY A 43 -14.09 0.66 -40.87
CA GLY A 43 -13.82 -0.73 -40.53
C GLY A 43 -12.96 -1.00 -39.29
N TYR A 44 -12.58 0.04 -38.54
CA TYR A 44 -11.62 -0.05 -37.43
C TYR A 44 -12.26 -0.24 -36.04
N THR A 45 -13.58 -0.28 -35.97
CA THR A 45 -14.35 -0.67 -34.77
C THR A 45 -14.63 -2.17 -34.81
N LEU A 46 -15.05 -2.79 -33.69
CA LEU A 46 -15.20 -4.26 -33.61
C LEU A 46 -16.17 -4.84 -34.66
N ASN A 47 -17.23 -4.09 -35.01
CA ASN A 47 -18.19 -4.45 -36.06
C ASN A 47 -17.72 -4.09 -37.49
N GLY A 48 -16.52 -3.55 -37.63
CA GLY A 48 -15.94 -3.09 -38.87
C GLY A 48 -15.25 -4.18 -39.67
N SER A 49 -15.11 -3.95 -40.98
CA SER A 49 -14.55 -4.95 -41.92
C SER A 49 -13.09 -5.34 -41.62
N LYS A 50 -12.29 -4.45 -41.01
CA LYS A 50 -10.88 -4.68 -40.69
C LYS A 50 -10.68 -5.46 -39.39
N MET A 51 -11.67 -5.45 -38.49
CA MET A 51 -11.61 -6.12 -37.18
C MET A 51 -12.30 -7.48 -37.15
N THR A 52 -12.77 -8.00 -38.29
CA THR A 52 -13.50 -9.28 -38.37
C THR A 52 -12.77 -10.45 -37.69
N ASN A 53 -11.46 -10.58 -37.91
CA ASN A 53 -10.65 -11.60 -37.27
C ASN A 53 -10.50 -11.38 -35.75
N ALA A 54 -10.29 -10.13 -35.32
CA ALA A 54 -10.20 -9.76 -33.91
C ALA A 54 -11.50 -10.07 -33.16
N LEU A 55 -12.64 -9.67 -33.74
CA LEU A 55 -13.97 -9.96 -33.22
C LEU A 55 -14.23 -11.47 -33.13
N SER A 56 -13.85 -12.24 -34.15
CA SER A 56 -14.07 -13.70 -34.15
C SER A 56 -13.36 -14.43 -32.99
N LYS A 57 -12.22 -13.90 -32.54
CA LYS A 57 -11.47 -14.43 -31.38
C LYS A 57 -12.17 -14.10 -30.06
N LEU A 58 -12.79 -12.93 -29.95
CA LEU A 58 -13.57 -12.51 -28.78
C LEU A 58 -14.88 -13.28 -28.65
N GLN A 59 -15.50 -13.62 -29.78
CA GLN A 59 -16.75 -14.37 -29.83
C GLN A 59 -16.54 -15.88 -29.69
N ASN A 60 -15.30 -16.36 -29.70
CA ASN A 60 -14.97 -17.78 -29.56
C ASN A 60 -15.18 -18.25 -28.10
N PRO A 61 -16.13 -19.16 -27.83
CA PRO A 61 -16.39 -19.65 -26.47
C PRO A 61 -15.21 -20.41 -25.83
N ILE A 62 -14.25 -20.89 -26.63
CA ILE A 62 -13.02 -21.53 -26.13
C ILE A 62 -12.07 -20.47 -25.56
N ASN A 63 -12.07 -19.26 -26.11
CA ASN A 63 -11.26 -18.15 -25.61
C ASN A 63 -11.99 -17.44 -24.46
N PHE A 64 -13.25 -17.07 -24.67
CA PHE A 64 -14.09 -16.29 -23.76
C PHE A 64 -15.47 -16.93 -23.61
N GLY A 65 -15.68 -17.65 -22.51
CA GLY A 65 -16.92 -18.36 -22.23
C GLY A 65 -16.82 -19.12 -20.92
N THR A 66 -17.93 -19.68 -20.44
CA THR A 66 -17.98 -20.34 -19.11
C THR A 66 -16.97 -21.46 -18.91
N SER A 67 -16.51 -22.07 -20.01
CA SER A 67 -15.49 -23.13 -20.02
C SER A 67 -14.27 -22.76 -20.89
N GLY A 68 -14.15 -21.49 -21.27
CA GLY A 68 -13.02 -20.99 -22.06
C GLY A 68 -11.79 -20.72 -21.20
N ILE A 69 -10.69 -20.32 -21.84
CA ILE A 69 -9.46 -19.85 -21.15
C ILE A 69 -9.81 -18.76 -20.15
N ILE A 70 -10.65 -17.81 -20.56
CA ILE A 70 -11.28 -16.84 -19.68
C ILE A 70 -12.74 -17.24 -19.46
N GLY A 71 -13.08 -17.51 -18.20
CA GLY A 71 -14.38 -18.02 -17.75
C GLY A 71 -15.58 -17.10 -17.97
N HIS A 72 -15.45 -16.01 -18.72
CA HIS A 72 -16.46 -14.97 -18.91
C HIS A 72 -16.76 -14.78 -20.39
N LYS A 73 -18.05 -14.79 -20.74
CA LYS A 73 -18.51 -14.49 -22.09
C LYS A 73 -18.59 -12.98 -22.30
N LEU A 74 -18.20 -12.51 -23.47
CA LEU A 74 -18.35 -11.11 -23.88
C LEU A 74 -19.66 -10.90 -24.65
N ILE A 75 -20.47 -9.93 -24.23
CA ILE A 75 -21.69 -9.50 -24.92
C ILE A 75 -21.41 -8.16 -25.59
N ILE A 76 -21.13 -8.20 -26.89
CA ILE A 76 -20.71 -7.03 -27.67
C ILE A 76 -21.93 -6.34 -28.27
N ASN A 77 -22.15 -5.09 -27.87
CA ASN A 77 -23.26 -4.24 -28.30
C ASN A 77 -22.73 -3.10 -29.16
N ASN A 78 -23.36 -2.87 -30.32
CA ASN A 78 -23.00 -1.79 -31.24
C ASN A 78 -24.02 -0.66 -31.13
N ASN A 79 -23.72 0.36 -30.33
CA ASN A 79 -24.62 1.48 -30.04
C ASN A 79 -23.87 2.82 -30.10
N PHE A 80 -24.60 3.94 -30.05
CA PHE A 80 -24.02 5.30 -30.03
C PHE A 80 -23.17 5.67 -31.26
N GLY A 81 -23.55 5.14 -32.43
CA GLY A 81 -22.90 5.42 -33.72
C GLY A 81 -23.08 6.84 -34.26
N ILE A 82 -23.73 7.75 -33.52
CA ILE A 82 -23.86 9.16 -33.92
C ILE A 82 -23.06 10.01 -32.93
N SER A 83 -22.25 10.95 -33.43
CA SER A 83 -21.53 11.90 -32.56
C SER A 83 -22.50 12.73 -31.72
N GLY A 84 -22.21 12.90 -30.44
CA GLY A 84 -23.08 13.54 -29.45
C GLY A 84 -24.24 12.68 -28.94
N SER A 85 -24.27 11.38 -29.23
CA SER A 85 -25.38 10.51 -28.82
C SER A 85 -25.29 10.02 -27.37
N ILE A 86 -24.11 10.06 -26.75
CA ILE A 86 -23.94 9.80 -25.31
C ILE A 86 -24.17 11.13 -24.57
N LYS A 87 -25.23 11.22 -23.77
CA LYS A 87 -25.67 12.48 -23.13
C LYS A 87 -25.45 12.49 -21.63
N SER A 88 -25.30 11.31 -21.02
CA SER A 88 -24.99 11.15 -19.60
C SER A 88 -24.30 9.82 -19.34
N THR A 89 -23.63 9.70 -18.19
CA THR A 89 -23.08 8.41 -17.72
C THR A 89 -24.16 7.34 -17.64
N GLY A 90 -25.40 7.72 -17.27
CA GLY A 90 -26.58 6.86 -17.24
C GLY A 90 -26.86 6.10 -18.53
N ASP A 91 -26.53 6.67 -19.70
CA ASP A 91 -26.74 6.04 -21.01
C ASP A 91 -25.83 4.81 -21.22
N ILE A 92 -24.69 4.78 -20.53
CA ILE A 92 -23.62 3.77 -20.71
C ILE A 92 -23.33 2.96 -19.44
N MET A 93 -24.06 3.20 -18.33
CA MET A 93 -23.83 2.52 -17.04
C MET A 93 -23.96 1.00 -17.09
N SER A 94 -24.78 0.46 -17.99
CA SER A 94 -25.01 -0.98 -18.14
C SER A 94 -23.84 -1.73 -18.78
N TYR A 95 -22.89 -1.02 -19.37
CA TYR A 95 -21.69 -1.61 -19.98
C TYR A 95 -20.57 -1.67 -18.95
N ASP A 96 -19.66 -2.62 -19.12
CA ASP A 96 -18.50 -2.86 -18.28
C ASP A 96 -17.20 -2.43 -18.96
N ILE A 97 -17.11 -2.69 -20.27
CA ILE A 97 -15.97 -2.31 -21.10
C ILE A 97 -16.51 -1.49 -22.28
N ILE A 98 -15.86 -0.37 -22.56
CA ILE A 98 -16.11 0.40 -23.78
C ILE A 98 -14.87 0.29 -24.67
N PHE A 99 -15.07 -0.20 -25.89
CA PHE A 99 -14.05 -0.26 -26.92
C PHE A 99 -14.21 0.92 -27.88
N ILE A 100 -13.10 1.63 -28.10
CA ILE A 100 -12.99 2.76 -29.02
C ILE A 100 -11.88 2.44 -30.01
N GLY A 101 -12.26 2.19 -31.26
CA GLY A 101 -11.31 2.00 -32.37
C GLY A 101 -10.89 3.32 -33.02
N ALA A 102 -10.17 3.24 -34.13
CA ALA A 102 -9.71 4.44 -34.83
C ALA A 102 -10.85 5.15 -35.58
N PHE A 103 -10.85 6.48 -35.46
CA PHE A 103 -11.68 7.38 -36.27
C PHE A 103 -10.76 8.31 -37.05
N SER A 104 -11.14 8.78 -38.25
CA SER A 104 -10.28 9.66 -39.07
C SER A 104 -10.37 11.17 -38.74
N SER A 105 -11.01 11.53 -37.61
CA SER A 105 -11.18 12.93 -37.21
C SER A 105 -11.34 13.09 -35.70
N ASN A 106 -10.76 14.15 -35.14
CA ASN A 106 -10.97 14.57 -33.75
C ASN A 106 -12.39 15.11 -33.49
N SER A 107 -13.18 15.43 -34.53
CA SER A 107 -14.60 15.80 -34.38
C SER A 107 -15.54 14.60 -34.22
N SER A 108 -14.99 13.38 -34.22
CA SER A 108 -15.79 12.15 -34.08
C SER A 108 -16.43 12.01 -32.71
N PHE A 109 -15.92 12.72 -31.69
CA PHE A 109 -16.51 12.83 -30.35
C PHE A 109 -16.66 14.30 -29.97
N SER A 110 -17.79 14.63 -29.35
CA SER A 110 -17.93 15.94 -28.71
C SER A 110 -17.18 15.99 -27.37
N VAL A 111 -16.76 17.18 -26.93
CA VAL A 111 -16.08 17.35 -25.62
C VAL A 111 -16.91 16.77 -24.47
N SER A 112 -18.22 17.01 -24.47
CA SER A 112 -19.13 16.47 -23.46
C SER A 112 -19.18 14.94 -23.46
N GLU A 113 -19.14 14.29 -24.63
CA GLU A 113 -19.09 12.81 -24.67
C GLU A 113 -17.79 12.29 -24.09
N MET A 114 -16.68 12.94 -24.38
CA MET A 114 -15.38 12.54 -23.84
C MET A 114 -15.34 12.70 -22.32
N ASP A 115 -15.87 13.80 -21.79
CA ASP A 115 -16.01 13.99 -20.34
C ASP A 115 -16.87 12.89 -19.70
N ILE A 116 -18.00 12.52 -20.33
CA ILE A 116 -18.87 11.44 -19.85
C ILE A 116 -18.16 10.09 -19.87
N LEU A 117 -17.38 9.78 -20.91
CA LEU A 117 -16.61 8.54 -21.00
C LEU A 117 -15.57 8.44 -19.88
N LEU A 118 -14.87 9.54 -19.59
CA LEU A 118 -13.89 9.60 -18.50
C LEU A 118 -14.54 9.59 -17.12
N GLU A 119 -15.71 10.21 -16.97
CA GLU A 119 -16.50 10.12 -15.74
C GLU A 119 -16.94 8.67 -15.49
N TRP A 120 -17.40 7.98 -16.54
CA TRP A 120 -17.77 6.57 -16.46
C TRP A 120 -16.57 5.66 -16.16
N SER A 121 -15.40 5.87 -16.77
CA SER A 121 -14.20 5.08 -16.48
C SER A 121 -13.57 5.40 -15.13
N SER A 122 -14.03 6.47 -14.45
CA SER A 122 -13.64 6.77 -13.07
C SER A 122 -14.32 5.87 -12.02
N LEU A 123 -15.31 5.07 -12.43
CA LEU A 123 -16.04 4.15 -11.56
C LEU A 123 -15.35 2.79 -11.43
N PRO A 124 -15.47 2.10 -10.28
CA PRO A 124 -14.89 0.77 -10.09
C PRO A 124 -15.34 -0.23 -11.16
N GLY A 125 -14.37 -0.98 -11.71
CA GLY A 125 -14.64 -2.03 -12.69
C GLY A 125 -15.19 -1.56 -14.04
N LYS A 126 -14.99 -0.28 -14.41
CA LYS A 126 -15.30 0.25 -15.74
C LYS A 126 -13.98 0.50 -16.48
N VAL A 127 -13.89 0.04 -17.74
CA VAL A 127 -12.64 0.08 -18.51
C VAL A 127 -12.87 0.65 -19.90
N LEU A 128 -12.05 1.63 -20.29
CA LEU A 128 -11.89 2.05 -21.67
C LEU A 128 -10.70 1.31 -22.31
N LEU A 129 -10.95 0.69 -23.46
CA LEU A 129 -9.94 0.21 -24.38
C LEU A 129 -9.91 1.15 -25.58
N ILE A 130 -8.88 1.97 -25.66
CA ILE A 130 -8.75 3.04 -26.65
C ILE A 130 -7.66 2.66 -27.63
N MET A 131 -8.03 2.54 -28.90
CA MET A 131 -7.11 2.25 -29.99
C MET A 131 -7.35 3.33 -31.03
N GLU A 132 -6.56 4.38 -30.99
CA GLU A 132 -6.72 5.53 -31.88
C GLU A 132 -5.49 5.63 -32.80
N GLN A 133 -5.49 6.57 -33.74
CA GLN A 133 -4.37 6.77 -34.66
C GLN A 133 -4.05 8.27 -34.79
N ALA A 134 -2.89 8.61 -35.34
CA ALA A 134 -2.44 10.01 -35.41
C ALA A 134 -3.39 10.95 -36.18
N SER A 135 -4.16 10.43 -37.16
CA SER A 135 -5.13 11.22 -37.94
C SER A 135 -6.45 11.48 -37.20
N GLY A 136 -6.71 10.78 -36.09
CA GLY A 136 -7.87 11.00 -35.24
C GLY A 136 -7.72 10.27 -33.91
N SER A 137 -7.43 11.06 -32.88
CA SER A 137 -7.18 10.60 -31.52
C SER A 137 -7.90 11.46 -30.46
N PRO A 138 -9.22 11.69 -30.60
CA PRO A 138 -9.96 12.60 -29.74
C PRO A 138 -9.87 12.21 -28.26
N ILE A 139 -10.03 10.93 -27.91
CA ILE A 139 -10.06 10.50 -26.50
C ILE A 139 -8.67 10.60 -25.88
N SER A 140 -7.64 10.11 -26.58
CA SER A 140 -6.25 10.19 -26.13
C SER A 140 -5.82 11.64 -25.94
N THR A 141 -6.19 12.52 -26.88
CA THR A 141 -5.87 13.96 -26.79
C THR A 141 -6.61 14.63 -25.64
N HIS A 142 -7.87 14.28 -25.39
CA HIS A 142 -8.65 14.78 -24.26
C HIS A 142 -8.06 14.35 -22.91
N MET A 143 -7.46 13.15 -22.83
CA MET A 143 -6.67 12.71 -21.69
C MET A 143 -5.29 13.38 -21.58
N GLY A 144 -4.86 14.13 -22.60
CA GLY A 144 -3.57 14.84 -22.67
C GLY A 144 -2.44 14.08 -23.35
N TYR A 145 -2.75 13.01 -24.09
CA TYR A 145 -1.80 12.22 -24.87
C TYR A 145 -1.87 12.57 -26.35
N GLY A 146 -0.76 13.01 -26.93
CA GLY A 146 -0.61 13.22 -28.36
C GLY A 146 -0.14 11.93 -29.04
N ILE A 147 -0.70 11.66 -30.22
CA ILE A 147 -0.29 10.55 -31.09
C ILE A 147 0.31 11.14 -32.38
N ALA A 148 1.47 10.66 -32.78
CA ALA A 148 2.15 11.05 -34.01
C ALA A 148 2.45 9.82 -34.89
N ASN A 149 2.48 10.05 -36.21
CA ASN A 149 2.89 9.03 -37.18
C ASN A 149 4.41 8.84 -37.20
N GLY A 150 4.84 7.67 -37.69
CA GLY A 150 6.27 7.34 -37.89
C GLY A 150 6.79 6.32 -36.89
N ASN A 151 5.92 5.43 -36.41
CA ASN A 151 6.33 4.27 -35.62
C ASN A 151 7.31 3.39 -36.40
N LEU A 152 8.32 2.85 -35.70
CA LEU A 152 9.28 1.91 -36.24
C LEU A 152 9.17 0.58 -35.51
N ASN A 153 8.46 -0.37 -36.12
CA ASN A 153 8.31 -1.72 -35.59
C ASN A 153 9.68 -2.40 -35.29
N PRO A 154 9.72 -3.41 -34.41
CA PRO A 154 8.63 -3.87 -33.57
C PRO A 154 8.31 -2.93 -32.39
N THR A 155 7.09 -3.07 -31.87
CA THR A 155 6.73 -2.67 -30.51
C THR A 155 7.15 -3.78 -29.54
N THR A 156 8.00 -3.46 -28.58
CA THR A 156 8.54 -4.40 -27.59
C THR A 156 7.98 -4.14 -26.19
N PRO A 157 7.63 -5.20 -25.43
CA PRO A 157 7.15 -5.09 -24.05
C PRO A 157 8.17 -4.44 -23.11
N LEU A 158 7.69 -3.73 -22.10
CA LEU A 158 8.48 -3.22 -20.99
C LEU A 158 8.13 -3.97 -19.69
N VAL A 159 9.09 -4.01 -18.75
CA VAL A 159 8.90 -4.62 -17.42
C VAL A 159 7.75 -3.98 -16.63
N SER A 160 7.44 -2.72 -16.92
CA SER A 160 6.33 -1.95 -16.34
C SER A 160 4.96 -2.60 -16.56
N ASP A 161 4.77 -3.39 -17.61
CA ASP A 161 3.54 -4.19 -17.82
C ASP A 161 3.29 -5.16 -16.66
N LYS A 162 4.35 -5.87 -16.24
CA LYS A 162 4.29 -6.84 -15.16
C LYS A 162 4.32 -6.17 -13.79
N GLU A 163 5.15 -5.13 -13.61
CA GLU A 163 5.25 -4.39 -12.35
C GLU A 163 3.94 -3.70 -11.96
N ASN A 164 3.09 -3.35 -12.95
CA ASN A 164 1.78 -2.74 -12.72
C ASN A 164 0.63 -3.75 -12.81
N PHE A 165 0.93 -5.05 -12.85
CA PHE A 165 -0.04 -6.15 -12.91
C PHE A 165 -1.03 -6.08 -14.09
N ILE A 166 -0.62 -5.47 -15.21
CA ILE A 166 -1.46 -5.38 -16.41
C ILE A 166 -1.34 -6.70 -17.21
N ASN A 167 -0.12 -7.19 -17.41
CA ASN A 167 0.19 -8.49 -18.02
C ASN A 167 -0.40 -8.68 -19.44
N ILE A 168 -0.46 -7.65 -20.28
CA ILE A 168 -0.93 -7.84 -21.68
C ILE A 168 0.08 -8.63 -22.54
N PHE A 169 1.34 -8.71 -22.11
CA PHE A 169 2.40 -9.45 -22.81
C PHE A 169 2.76 -10.79 -22.17
N SER A 170 2.15 -11.16 -21.04
CA SER A 170 2.43 -12.42 -20.33
C SER A 170 1.21 -12.97 -19.59
N GLY A 171 0.03 -12.76 -20.18
CA GLY A 171 -1.25 -13.11 -19.59
C GLY A 171 -1.71 -14.55 -19.89
N ALA A 172 -3.00 -14.81 -19.64
CA ALA A 172 -3.63 -16.13 -19.72
C ALA A 172 -3.52 -16.81 -21.10
N PHE A 173 -3.35 -16.05 -22.18
CA PHE A 173 -3.21 -16.59 -23.52
C PHE A 173 -1.76 -16.87 -23.94
N GLY A 174 -0.79 -16.55 -23.07
CA GLY A 174 0.63 -16.80 -23.29
C GLY A 174 1.50 -15.55 -23.28
N ASN A 175 2.76 -15.74 -23.68
CA ASN A 175 3.78 -14.69 -23.71
C ASN A 175 3.91 -14.09 -25.11
N VAL A 176 4.16 -12.79 -25.16
CA VAL A 176 4.33 -11.99 -26.38
C VAL A 176 5.75 -11.43 -26.39
N THR A 177 6.49 -11.67 -27.46
CA THR A 177 7.87 -11.18 -27.59
C THR A 177 7.88 -9.78 -28.22
N SER A 178 7.04 -9.57 -29.23
CA SER A 178 6.93 -8.30 -29.95
C SER A 178 5.61 -8.18 -30.68
N LEU A 179 5.13 -6.95 -30.85
CA LEU A 179 3.97 -6.61 -31.67
C LEU A 179 4.37 -5.77 -32.87
N TYR A 180 3.57 -5.86 -33.93
CA TYR A 180 3.76 -5.10 -35.16
C TYR A 180 2.48 -4.33 -35.46
N GLN A 181 2.62 -3.05 -35.80
CA GLN A 181 1.54 -2.28 -36.39
C GLN A 181 1.52 -2.50 -37.90
N GLY A 182 0.34 -2.81 -38.45
CA GLY A 182 0.10 -2.87 -39.89
C GLY A 182 -0.10 -1.48 -40.50
N GLY A 183 -0.57 -1.44 -41.75
CA GLY A 183 -1.06 -0.21 -42.38
C GLY A 183 0.00 0.84 -42.75
N GLY A 184 -0.47 1.91 -43.40
CA GLY A 184 0.34 3.06 -43.80
C GLY A 184 0.43 4.15 -42.73
N SER A 185 -0.55 4.21 -41.82
CA SER A 185 -0.46 4.97 -40.58
C SER A 185 0.09 4.02 -39.51
N GLN A 186 1.17 4.41 -38.85
CA GLN A 186 1.73 3.66 -37.72
C GLN A 186 2.10 4.67 -36.64
N GLY A 187 1.30 4.69 -35.57
CA GLY A 187 1.35 5.68 -34.52
C GLY A 187 2.26 5.34 -33.33
N TYR A 188 2.78 6.39 -32.70
CA TYR A 188 3.38 6.34 -31.37
C TYR A 188 2.89 7.55 -30.55
N PHE A 189 2.94 7.45 -29.22
CA PHE A 189 2.61 8.56 -28.34
C PHE A 189 3.74 9.60 -28.35
N SER A 190 3.47 10.79 -28.90
CA SER A 190 4.39 11.94 -28.88
C SER A 190 4.45 12.60 -27.50
N THR A 191 3.39 12.44 -26.69
CA THR A 191 3.38 12.77 -25.27
C THR A 191 2.75 11.64 -24.46
N ASN A 192 3.43 11.19 -23.40
CA ASN A 192 2.99 10.09 -22.53
C ASN A 192 3.12 10.45 -21.04
N CYS A 193 3.23 11.74 -20.74
CA CYS A 193 3.58 12.35 -19.46
C CYS A 193 2.76 11.87 -18.25
N ARG A 194 1.57 11.34 -18.52
CA ARG A 194 0.50 11.03 -17.58
C ARG A 194 0.14 9.54 -17.56
N GLY A 195 0.84 8.71 -18.33
CA GLY A 195 0.55 7.29 -18.52
C GLY A 195 1.79 6.44 -18.30
N ILE A 196 1.61 5.19 -17.90
CA ILE A 196 2.69 4.22 -17.76
C ILE A 196 2.93 3.58 -19.13
N SER A 197 4.12 3.76 -19.69
CA SER A 197 4.50 3.08 -20.93
C SER A 197 4.57 1.58 -20.69
N LEU A 198 3.79 0.79 -21.43
CA LEU A 198 3.81 -0.67 -21.37
C LEU A 198 4.67 -1.27 -22.48
N ALA A 199 4.81 -0.55 -23.59
CA ALA A 199 5.62 -0.98 -24.72
C ALA A 199 6.19 0.21 -25.48
N LYS A 200 7.31 -0.02 -26.16
CA LYS A 200 8.01 0.99 -26.97
C LYS A 200 8.36 0.43 -28.33
N ASN A 201 8.47 1.31 -29.31
CA ASN A 201 8.98 0.95 -30.62
C ASN A 201 10.52 0.97 -30.65
N SER A 202 11.11 0.61 -31.80
CA SER A 202 12.55 0.54 -32.00
C SER A 202 13.29 1.88 -31.79
N ASN A 203 12.58 3.01 -31.84
CA ASN A 203 13.13 4.35 -31.55
C ASN A 203 12.98 4.75 -30.07
N GLY A 204 12.43 3.88 -29.22
CA GLY A 204 12.22 4.13 -27.80
C GLY A 204 10.97 4.97 -27.48
N ASN A 205 10.12 5.24 -28.48
CA ASN A 205 8.86 5.95 -28.29
C ASN A 205 7.77 5.00 -27.81
N SER A 206 6.92 5.45 -26.88
CA SER A 206 5.83 4.63 -26.36
C SER A 206 4.76 4.37 -27.42
N THR A 207 4.28 3.15 -27.49
CA THR A 207 3.20 2.76 -28.42
C THR A 207 1.97 2.21 -27.71
N ILE A 208 2.11 1.82 -26.44
CA ILE A 208 1.02 1.35 -25.58
C ILE A 208 1.19 1.97 -24.19
N LEU A 209 0.13 2.60 -23.69
CA LEU A 209 0.08 3.25 -22.38
C LEU A 209 -1.02 2.64 -21.50
N PHE A 210 -0.74 2.60 -20.21
CA PHE A 210 -1.74 2.43 -19.16
C PHE A 210 -1.99 3.76 -18.47
N ASN A 211 -3.23 4.22 -18.47
CA ASN A 211 -3.63 5.42 -17.74
C ASN A 211 -3.91 5.04 -16.29
N ASN A 212 -3.00 5.38 -15.37
CA ASN A 212 -3.14 4.99 -13.97
C ASN A 212 -4.31 5.68 -13.23
N LYS A 213 -4.73 6.88 -13.69
CA LYS A 213 -5.83 7.63 -13.07
C LYS A 213 -7.16 6.91 -13.28
N TYR A 214 -7.44 6.50 -14.51
CA TYR A 214 -8.71 5.85 -14.88
C TYR A 214 -8.61 4.33 -14.95
N ARG A 215 -7.39 3.77 -14.96
CA ARG A 215 -7.09 2.36 -15.25
C ARG A 215 -7.56 1.92 -16.64
N ASP A 216 -7.29 2.76 -17.63
CA ASP A 216 -7.62 2.52 -19.05
C ASP A 216 -6.37 2.13 -19.86
N LEU A 217 -6.56 1.40 -20.97
CA LEU A 217 -5.48 1.10 -21.92
C LEU A 217 -5.61 1.90 -23.20
N LEU A 218 -4.47 2.45 -23.63
CA LEU A 218 -4.37 3.26 -24.84
C LEU A 218 -3.31 2.67 -25.77
N PHE A 219 -3.70 2.46 -27.03
CA PHE A 219 -2.83 2.03 -28.11
C PHE A 219 -2.71 3.18 -29.11
N ALA A 220 -1.47 3.48 -29.50
CA ALA A 220 -1.18 4.58 -30.42
C ALA A 220 -1.62 4.31 -31.87
N ASP A 221 -2.04 3.07 -32.16
CA ASP A 221 -2.58 2.66 -33.45
C ASP A 221 -3.62 1.54 -33.27
N THR A 222 -4.65 1.49 -34.13
CA THR A 222 -5.58 0.35 -34.18
C THR A 222 -5.01 -0.81 -34.98
N ASP A 223 -4.10 -0.56 -35.93
CA ASP A 223 -3.54 -1.57 -36.82
C ASP A 223 -2.59 -2.57 -36.14
N PHE A 224 -2.50 -2.55 -34.80
CA PHE A 224 -2.01 -3.70 -34.04
C PHE A 224 -2.92 -4.93 -34.21
N PHE A 225 -4.24 -4.74 -34.27
CA PHE A 225 -5.21 -5.84 -34.15
C PHE A 225 -6.17 -5.94 -35.34
N THR A 226 -5.88 -5.28 -36.45
CA THR A 226 -6.68 -5.37 -37.68
C THR A 226 -6.12 -6.43 -38.62
N SER A 227 -6.92 -6.80 -39.63
CA SER A 227 -6.44 -7.56 -40.78
C SER A 227 -5.50 -6.76 -41.70
N VAL A 228 -5.39 -5.44 -41.49
CA VAL A 228 -4.47 -4.58 -42.25
C VAL A 228 -3.05 -4.90 -41.84
N GLY A 229 -2.16 -5.13 -42.81
CA GLY A 229 -0.79 -5.59 -42.54
C GLY A 229 -0.67 -7.06 -42.13
N GLY A 230 -1.78 -7.79 -42.00
CA GLY A 230 -1.78 -9.24 -41.74
C GLY A 230 -1.21 -9.65 -40.37
N THR A 231 -1.23 -8.76 -39.38
CA THR A 231 -0.63 -8.98 -38.05
C THR A 231 -1.48 -9.90 -37.18
N ILE A 232 -2.82 -9.77 -37.24
CA ILE A 232 -3.75 -10.69 -36.60
C ILE A 232 -4.08 -11.87 -37.51
N SER A 233 -4.10 -13.09 -36.96
CA SER A 233 -4.35 -14.30 -37.77
C SER A 233 -5.82 -14.40 -38.22
N ALA A 234 -6.05 -15.11 -39.32
CA ALA A 234 -7.40 -15.40 -39.81
C ALA A 234 -8.14 -16.39 -38.89
N GLY A 235 -9.43 -16.15 -38.68
CA GLY A 235 -10.29 -17.02 -37.88
C GLY A 235 -10.15 -16.82 -36.36
N SER A 236 -10.79 -17.71 -35.60
CA SER A 236 -11.08 -17.50 -34.17
C SER A 236 -10.05 -18.09 -33.21
N SER A 237 -9.04 -18.79 -33.71
CA SER A 237 -7.98 -19.40 -32.91
C SER A 237 -6.91 -18.38 -32.53
N ILE A 238 -6.24 -18.61 -31.39
CA ILE A 238 -5.07 -17.86 -30.94
C ILE A 238 -3.82 -18.59 -31.42
N THR A 239 -3.03 -17.98 -32.32
CA THR A 239 -1.96 -18.68 -33.05
C THR A 239 -0.64 -17.93 -33.15
N ASN A 240 -0.64 -16.61 -32.95
CA ASN A 240 0.57 -15.79 -33.00
C ASN A 240 0.62 -14.76 -31.86
N ASP A 241 1.74 -14.06 -31.71
CA ASP A 241 1.97 -13.04 -30.68
C ASP A 241 0.88 -11.95 -30.66
N THR A 242 0.39 -11.50 -31.82
CA THR A 242 -0.69 -10.51 -31.93
C THR A 242 -2.01 -11.05 -31.38
N ASP A 243 -2.35 -12.30 -31.71
CA ASP A 243 -3.54 -12.96 -31.20
C ASP A 243 -3.46 -13.14 -29.67
N ILE A 244 -2.28 -13.52 -29.16
CA ILE A 244 -2.02 -13.67 -27.73
C ILE A 244 -2.19 -12.33 -27.01
N ALA A 245 -1.58 -11.27 -27.53
CA ALA A 245 -1.74 -9.92 -26.97
C ALA A 245 -3.20 -9.48 -26.98
N TRP A 246 -3.92 -9.71 -28.08
CA TRP A 246 -5.35 -9.41 -28.17
C TRP A 246 -6.14 -10.16 -27.08
N GLY A 247 -5.91 -11.47 -26.93
CA GLY A 247 -6.53 -12.25 -25.86
C GLY A 247 -6.20 -11.71 -24.46
N ASN A 248 -4.93 -11.38 -24.21
CA ASN A 248 -4.46 -10.88 -22.92
C ASN A 248 -5.01 -9.48 -22.58
N VAL A 249 -5.15 -8.57 -23.55
CA VAL A 249 -5.78 -7.25 -23.36
C VAL A 249 -7.20 -7.41 -22.81
N TRP A 250 -7.99 -8.29 -23.42
CA TRP A 250 -9.36 -8.54 -22.98
C TRP A 250 -9.42 -9.34 -21.68
N SER A 251 -8.51 -10.29 -21.47
CA SER A 251 -8.35 -10.98 -20.18
C SER A 251 -8.10 -10.00 -19.04
N TRP A 252 -7.17 -9.04 -19.24
CA TRP A 252 -6.88 -8.00 -18.29
C TRP A 252 -8.11 -7.12 -18.03
N ALA A 253 -8.78 -6.61 -19.07
CA ALA A 253 -9.95 -5.75 -18.93
C ALA A 253 -11.09 -6.46 -18.17
N ILE A 254 -11.34 -7.74 -18.45
CA ILE A 254 -12.31 -8.56 -17.70
C ILE A 254 -11.89 -8.68 -16.24
N SER A 255 -10.60 -8.86 -15.95
CA SER A 255 -10.10 -8.94 -14.58
C SER A 255 -10.32 -7.64 -13.79
N GLU A 256 -10.21 -6.48 -14.45
CA GLU A 256 -10.50 -5.17 -13.84
C GLU A 256 -11.98 -5.06 -13.47
N VAL A 257 -12.86 -5.47 -14.38
CA VAL A 257 -14.32 -5.48 -14.20
C VAL A 257 -14.72 -6.42 -13.06
N VAL A 258 -14.32 -7.69 -13.13
CA VAL A 258 -14.75 -8.74 -12.19
C VAL A 258 -14.25 -8.46 -10.78
N ASN A 259 -13.02 -7.94 -10.66
CA ASN A 259 -12.45 -7.59 -9.37
C ASN A 259 -12.83 -6.18 -8.89
N GLN A 260 -13.69 -5.46 -9.63
CA GLN A 260 -14.14 -4.11 -9.30
C GLN A 260 -12.95 -3.18 -8.96
N LYS A 261 -11.90 -3.24 -9.78
CA LYS A 261 -10.67 -2.46 -9.54
C LYS A 261 -11.01 -0.97 -9.54
N VAL A 262 -10.44 -0.26 -8.57
CA VAL A 262 -10.79 1.13 -8.29
C VAL A 262 -9.80 2.08 -8.99
N PRO A 263 -10.29 2.96 -9.88
CA PRO A 263 -9.48 4.02 -10.48
C PRO A 263 -8.86 4.96 -9.44
N GLN A 264 -7.65 5.46 -9.73
CA GLN A 264 -6.91 6.35 -8.82
C GLN A 264 -7.29 7.81 -9.07
N ILE A 265 -8.57 8.16 -8.88
CA ILE A 265 -9.11 9.50 -9.22
C ILE A 265 -8.49 10.64 -8.41
N ASN A 266 -7.91 10.33 -7.25
CA ASN A 266 -7.23 11.30 -6.38
C ASN A 266 -5.83 11.68 -6.88
N LEU A 267 -5.32 11.05 -7.94
CA LEU A 267 -4.08 11.48 -8.59
C LEU A 267 -4.28 12.89 -9.17
N VAL A 268 -3.43 13.81 -8.73
CA VAL A 268 -3.36 15.19 -9.23
C VAL A 268 -1.99 15.39 -9.85
N GLU A 269 -1.88 16.23 -10.89
CA GLU A 269 -0.67 16.34 -11.72
C GLU A 269 0.61 16.54 -10.88
N GLY A 270 0.58 17.44 -9.90
CA GLY A 270 1.70 17.66 -8.96
C GLY A 270 1.66 16.83 -7.67
N GLY A 271 0.54 16.18 -7.35
CA GLY A 271 0.32 15.51 -6.07
C GLY A 271 0.23 16.45 -4.85
N GLU A 272 0.35 15.85 -3.67
CA GLU A 272 0.27 16.54 -2.37
C GLU A 272 1.52 16.22 -1.54
N ALA A 273 2.28 17.26 -1.18
CA ALA A 273 3.35 17.13 -0.21
C ALA A 273 2.76 17.03 1.20
N TYR A 274 3.31 16.16 2.03
CA TYR A 274 2.85 15.94 3.39
C TYR A 274 4.00 15.49 4.30
N THR A 275 3.77 15.49 5.61
CA THR A 275 4.69 14.91 6.59
C THR A 275 3.97 13.87 7.43
N ASN A 276 4.68 12.77 7.71
CA ASN A 276 4.24 11.75 8.68
C ASN A 276 4.78 12.03 10.08
N GLN A 277 5.58 13.09 10.25
CA GLN A 277 6.07 13.48 11.57
C GLN A 277 4.96 14.14 12.37
N ILE A 278 5.00 13.93 13.69
CA ILE A 278 4.14 14.67 14.60
C ILE A 278 4.56 16.14 14.55
N MET A 279 3.60 16.99 14.22
CA MET A 279 3.77 18.44 14.21
C MET A 279 3.34 19.03 15.55
N PRO A 280 4.00 20.09 16.04
CA PRO A 280 5.17 20.76 15.46
C PRO A 280 6.50 20.02 15.68
N ILE A 281 7.46 20.21 14.77
CA ILE A 281 8.80 19.59 14.83
C ILE A 281 9.73 20.37 15.77
N ILE A 282 10.66 19.70 16.45
CA ILE A 282 11.64 20.34 17.34
C ILE A 282 12.67 21.12 16.52
N ILE A 283 12.96 22.36 16.93
CA ILE A 283 14.07 23.15 16.37
C ILE A 283 15.40 22.37 16.50
N GLY A 284 16.20 22.35 15.43
CA GLY A 284 17.47 21.61 15.41
C GLY A 284 17.38 20.18 14.84
N THR A 285 16.19 19.77 14.38
CA THR A 285 15.96 18.45 13.74
C THR A 285 15.56 18.61 12.27
N SER A 286 15.51 17.50 11.52
CA SER A 286 15.09 17.52 10.11
C SER A 286 13.58 17.35 9.95
N ALA A 287 13.01 18.05 8.97
CA ALA A 287 11.70 17.73 8.41
C ALA A 287 11.82 16.59 7.41
N GLU A 288 10.97 15.58 7.57
CA GLU A 288 10.79 14.46 6.66
C GLU A 288 9.46 14.68 5.92
N ILE A 289 9.59 15.00 4.64
CA ILE A 289 8.51 15.35 3.74
C ILE A 289 8.39 14.25 2.67
N SER A 290 7.17 13.88 2.36
CA SER A 290 6.85 12.90 1.33
C SER A 290 5.86 13.49 0.34
N LEU A 291 5.85 12.95 -0.88
CA LEU A 291 4.86 13.23 -1.90
C LEU A 291 3.92 12.03 -2.05
N ARG A 292 2.64 12.29 -2.22
CA ARG A 292 1.64 11.28 -2.59
C ARG A 292 0.73 11.80 -3.69
N ASN A 293 0.00 10.89 -4.31
CA ASN A 293 -1.04 11.18 -5.29
C ASN A 293 -0.57 12.00 -6.51
N ASN A 294 0.72 11.95 -6.85
CA ASN A 294 1.28 12.64 -8.01
C ASN A 294 1.12 11.82 -9.28
N LEU A 295 1.04 12.50 -10.43
CA LEU A 295 1.02 11.88 -11.75
C LEU A 295 2.35 12.14 -12.46
N GLY A 296 3.15 11.10 -12.65
CA GLY A 296 4.49 11.20 -13.25
C GLY A 296 5.61 11.25 -12.21
N ASN A 297 6.85 11.38 -12.69
CA ASN A 297 8.04 11.28 -11.86
C ASN A 297 8.33 12.60 -11.13
N VAL A 298 8.83 12.49 -9.90
CA VAL A 298 9.45 13.63 -9.21
C VAL A 298 10.77 13.95 -9.89
N VAL A 299 11.07 15.23 -10.05
CA VAL A 299 12.34 15.71 -10.61
C VAL A 299 13.08 16.67 -9.66
N GLY A 300 12.40 17.14 -8.62
CA GLY A 300 13.01 17.97 -7.59
C GLY A 300 12.01 18.44 -6.54
N TRP A 301 12.51 19.28 -5.63
CA TRP A 301 11.74 19.88 -4.54
C TRP A 301 12.09 21.36 -4.39
N GLN A 302 11.10 22.16 -3.99
CA GLN A 302 11.28 23.57 -3.66
C GLN A 302 10.81 23.87 -2.24
N THR A 303 11.38 24.91 -1.65
CA THR A 303 10.97 25.45 -0.36
C THR A 303 10.63 26.93 -0.46
N SER A 304 9.78 27.41 0.44
CA SER A 304 9.43 28.82 0.57
C SER A 304 9.19 29.20 2.03
N ILE A 305 9.58 30.41 2.41
CA ILE A 305 9.28 30.99 3.73
C ILE A 305 8.07 31.95 3.70
N ASN A 306 7.59 32.30 2.51
CA ASN A 306 6.52 33.29 2.31
C ASN A 306 5.39 32.79 1.39
N GLY A 307 5.46 31.56 0.91
CA GLY A 307 4.51 30.93 -0.01
C GLY A 307 4.52 31.50 -1.44
N SER A 308 5.36 32.50 -1.74
CA SER A 308 5.37 33.22 -3.03
C SER A 308 6.68 33.05 -3.78
N THR A 309 7.81 33.17 -3.10
CA THR A 309 9.16 32.97 -3.64
C THR A 309 9.62 31.56 -3.30
N TRP A 310 9.95 30.77 -4.31
CA TRP A 310 10.33 29.37 -4.17
C TRP A 310 11.79 29.17 -4.57
N THR A 311 12.53 28.43 -3.75
CA THR A 311 13.94 28.10 -3.98
C THR A 311 14.08 26.59 -4.10
N ASP A 312 14.85 26.12 -5.09
CA ASP A 312 15.14 24.70 -5.25
C ASP A 312 15.95 24.18 -4.06
N VAL A 313 15.52 23.05 -3.52
CA VAL A 313 16.15 22.38 -2.37
C VAL A 313 17.05 21.25 -2.85
N ASN A 314 16.52 20.40 -3.73
CA ASN A 314 17.16 19.19 -4.27
C ASN A 314 16.56 18.84 -5.64
N ASN A 315 17.39 18.40 -6.60
CA ASN A 315 16.96 17.87 -7.91
C ASN A 315 17.05 16.33 -7.94
N THR A 316 16.39 15.67 -6.98
CA THR A 316 16.35 14.20 -6.91
C THR A 316 15.04 13.67 -7.45
N SER A 317 15.04 12.47 -8.03
CA SER A 317 13.83 11.77 -8.48
C SER A 317 13.03 11.11 -7.34
N SER A 318 13.31 11.50 -6.10
CA SER A 318 12.76 10.89 -4.89
C SER A 318 11.44 11.54 -4.50
N ILE A 319 10.43 10.71 -4.20
CA ILE A 319 9.19 11.13 -3.55
C ILE A 319 9.38 11.53 -2.07
N HIS A 320 10.58 11.37 -1.53
CA HIS A 320 10.95 11.73 -0.16
C HIS A 320 12.01 12.82 -0.12
N LEU A 321 11.84 13.79 0.77
CA LEU A 321 12.76 14.87 1.07
C LEU A 321 13.04 14.92 2.58
N SER A 322 14.30 14.79 2.98
CA SER A 322 14.77 15.15 4.32
C SER A 322 15.40 16.54 4.26
N TYR A 323 14.87 17.49 5.02
CA TYR A 323 15.34 18.87 5.07
C TYR A 323 15.81 19.24 6.48
N PRO A 324 17.10 19.54 6.68
CA PRO A 324 17.64 19.83 8.00
C PRO A 324 17.20 21.23 8.48
N ASN A 325 16.84 21.32 9.76
CA ASN A 325 16.60 22.58 10.47
C ASN A 325 15.60 23.51 9.77
N PRO A 326 14.36 23.06 9.49
CA PRO A 326 13.35 23.92 8.90
C PRO A 326 13.02 25.10 9.83
N VAL A 327 12.76 26.26 9.25
CA VAL A 327 12.23 27.41 10.02
C VAL A 327 10.72 27.26 10.22
N ASN A 328 10.18 27.91 11.26
CA ASN A 328 8.74 27.86 11.53
C ASN A 328 7.94 28.44 10.35
N ASN A 329 6.87 27.75 9.94
CA ASN A 329 6.04 28.02 8.78
C ASN A 329 6.72 27.88 7.41
N GLN A 330 7.87 27.20 7.34
CA GLN A 330 8.51 26.92 6.06
C GLN A 330 7.68 25.92 5.25
N GLN A 331 7.47 26.22 3.97
CA GLN A 331 6.69 25.41 3.05
C GLN A 331 7.58 24.61 2.10
N PHE A 332 7.07 23.47 1.65
CA PHE A 332 7.77 22.58 0.71
C PHE A 332 6.81 22.02 -0.32
N ARG A 333 7.24 21.96 -1.59
CA ARG A 333 6.49 21.34 -2.69
C ARG A 333 7.41 20.54 -3.59
N ALA A 334 6.90 19.47 -4.19
CA ALA A 334 7.61 18.71 -5.20
C ALA A 334 7.44 19.36 -6.58
N ILE A 335 8.41 19.10 -7.45
CA ILE A 335 8.35 19.35 -8.89
C ILE A 335 8.14 17.98 -9.56
N VAL A 336 7.06 17.84 -10.30
CA VAL A 336 6.65 16.59 -10.96
C VAL A 336 6.54 16.84 -12.45
N GLY A 337 6.96 15.87 -13.27
CA GLY A 337 6.86 15.93 -14.72
C GLY A 337 8.17 15.65 -15.43
N SER A 338 8.34 16.20 -16.62
CA SER A 338 9.56 16.01 -17.42
C SER A 338 9.78 17.19 -18.37
N ALA A 339 11.00 17.31 -18.91
CA ALA A 339 11.32 18.35 -19.89
C ALA A 339 10.43 18.31 -21.15
N SER A 340 9.93 17.12 -21.54
CA SER A 340 9.03 16.96 -22.69
C SER A 340 7.58 17.34 -22.40
N CYS A 341 7.21 17.50 -21.12
CA CYS A 341 5.84 17.59 -20.64
C CYS A 341 5.55 18.86 -19.85
N GLY A 342 6.57 19.66 -19.59
CA GLY A 342 6.52 20.71 -18.58
C GLY A 342 6.61 20.15 -17.17
N TYR A 343 6.87 21.05 -16.23
CA TYR A 343 6.91 20.75 -14.80
C TYR A 343 5.67 21.33 -14.12
N VAL A 344 5.07 20.53 -13.26
CA VAL A 344 3.98 20.94 -12.37
C VAL A 344 4.43 20.84 -10.92
N TYR A 345 3.78 21.60 -10.04
CA TYR A 345 4.13 21.66 -8.63
C TYR A 345 3.06 20.99 -7.77
N SER A 346 3.49 20.29 -6.72
CA SER A 346 2.58 19.72 -5.73
C SER A 346 1.86 20.79 -4.92
N ILE A 347 0.74 20.41 -4.29
CA ILE A 347 0.20 21.15 -3.15
C ILE A 347 1.30 21.17 -2.06
N PRO A 348 1.64 22.35 -1.49
CA PRO A 348 2.74 22.44 -0.53
C PRO A 348 2.34 21.98 0.88
N VAL A 349 3.29 21.38 1.61
CA VAL A 349 3.18 21.15 3.07
C VAL A 349 3.79 22.33 3.82
N THR A 350 3.18 22.74 4.93
CA THR A 350 3.75 23.75 5.84
C THR A 350 4.31 23.08 7.10
N ILE A 351 5.58 23.34 7.41
CA ILE A 351 6.26 22.84 8.60
C ILE A 351 6.20 23.89 9.71
N THR A 352 5.58 23.54 10.83
CA THR A 352 5.65 24.29 12.09
C THR A 352 6.72 23.71 13.00
N THR A 353 7.44 24.59 13.72
CA THR A 353 8.50 24.18 14.65
C THR A 353 8.30 24.76 16.05
N VAL A 354 8.79 24.04 17.05
CA VAL A 354 8.76 24.43 18.47
C VAL A 354 10.09 24.18 19.15
N LYS A 355 10.33 24.93 20.23
CA LYS A 355 11.52 24.74 21.08
C LYS A 355 11.36 23.54 22.02
N ASP A 356 10.17 23.36 22.58
CA ASP A 356 9.86 22.33 23.59
C ASP A 356 8.56 21.60 23.21
N CYS A 357 8.47 20.30 23.48
CA CYS A 357 7.25 19.52 23.27
C CYS A 357 6.51 19.35 24.59
N THR A 358 5.25 19.77 24.62
CA THR A 358 4.34 19.52 25.74
C THR A 358 3.24 18.57 25.28
N LYS A 359 3.01 17.47 26.00
CA LYS A 359 1.79 16.69 25.83
C LYS A 359 0.63 17.52 26.42
N PRO A 360 -0.43 17.85 25.64
CA PRO A 360 -1.61 18.50 26.20
C PRO A 360 -2.21 17.64 27.31
N GLY A 361 -2.84 18.28 28.30
CA GLY A 361 -3.60 17.55 29.32
C GLY A 361 -4.74 16.75 28.68
N ASP A 362 -4.92 15.50 29.13
CA ASP A 362 -6.10 14.71 28.78
C ASP A 362 -7.20 14.99 29.81
N PHE A 363 -8.31 15.54 29.35
CA PHE A 363 -9.48 15.89 30.15
C PHE A 363 -10.73 15.10 29.74
N LEU A 364 -10.59 14.09 28.86
CA LEU A 364 -11.72 13.28 28.36
C LEU A 364 -12.25 12.32 29.43
N THR A 365 -11.39 11.89 30.35
CA THR A 365 -11.77 11.11 31.52
C THR A 365 -11.64 11.98 32.76
N ALA A 366 -12.68 11.98 33.60
CA ALA A 366 -12.61 12.65 34.90
C ALA A 366 -11.52 11.95 35.73
N GLY A 367 -10.56 12.73 36.22
CA GLY A 367 -9.47 12.16 37.00
C GLY A 367 -9.92 11.68 38.38
N ILE A 368 -9.15 10.77 38.96
CA ILE A 368 -9.43 10.22 40.30
C ILE A 368 -9.15 11.31 41.35
N PRO A 369 -10.04 11.55 42.34
CA PRO A 369 -9.79 12.51 43.40
C PRO A 369 -8.47 12.26 44.14
N THR A 370 -7.71 13.33 44.37
CA THR A 370 -6.52 13.28 45.23
C THR A 370 -6.95 13.09 46.68
N ASN A 371 -6.39 12.09 47.38
CA ASN A 371 -6.78 11.75 48.75
C ASN A 371 -5.90 12.39 49.83
N SER A 372 -4.71 12.88 49.45
CA SER A 372 -3.70 13.40 50.37
C SER A 372 -3.23 14.76 49.91
N GLY A 373 -3.10 15.71 50.84
CA GLY A 373 -2.58 17.02 50.49
C GLY A 373 -2.13 17.84 51.69
N ILE A 374 -1.30 18.84 51.41
CA ILE A 374 -0.93 19.91 52.34
C ILE A 374 -1.28 21.26 51.68
N THR A 375 -2.06 22.09 52.37
CA THR A 375 -2.42 23.43 51.90
C THR A 375 -2.17 24.49 52.96
N THR A 376 -1.77 25.67 52.50
CA THR A 376 -1.71 26.89 53.33
C THR A 376 -2.98 27.73 53.22
N HIS A 377 -3.95 27.31 52.42
CA HIS A 377 -5.26 27.94 52.29
C HIS A 377 -6.14 27.63 53.50
N SER A 378 -7.21 28.40 53.69
CA SER A 378 -8.37 27.93 54.45
C SER A 378 -8.92 26.68 53.77
N LYS A 379 -8.81 25.52 54.44
CA LYS A 379 -9.19 24.23 53.87
C LYS A 379 -10.67 24.24 53.48
N GLN A 380 -10.95 24.06 52.20
CA GLN A 380 -12.30 23.84 51.69
C GLN A 380 -12.79 22.44 52.07
N GLU A 381 -14.10 22.27 52.26
CA GLU A 381 -14.72 21.04 52.76
C GLU A 381 -14.37 19.79 51.93
N VAL A 382 -14.28 19.94 50.61
CA VAL A 382 -14.03 18.86 49.64
C VAL A 382 -12.56 18.74 49.20
N TRP A 383 -11.65 19.52 49.78
CA TRP A 383 -10.23 19.49 49.44
C TRP A 383 -9.49 18.38 50.25
N PRO A 384 -8.55 17.61 49.63
CA PRO A 384 -7.95 17.79 48.29
C PRO A 384 -8.69 17.07 47.15
N GLY A 385 -9.85 16.48 47.40
CA GLY A 385 -10.59 15.67 46.43
C GLY A 385 -11.02 16.40 45.15
N ILE A 386 -11.04 17.73 45.18
CA ILE A 386 -11.30 18.59 44.00
C ILE A 386 -10.10 18.69 43.03
N ILE A 387 -8.92 18.21 43.44
CA ILE A 387 -7.74 18.14 42.57
C ILE A 387 -7.70 16.73 41.97
N PRO A 388 -8.06 16.53 40.70
CA PRO A 388 -8.05 15.21 40.09
C PRO A 388 -6.63 14.76 39.70
N ASN A 389 -6.39 13.44 39.65
CA ASN A 389 -5.18 12.77 39.16
C ASN A 389 -3.87 13.08 39.93
N GLY A 390 -3.95 13.52 41.19
CA GLY A 390 -2.80 13.67 42.08
C GLY A 390 -2.72 12.52 43.09
N PHE A 391 -1.50 12.06 43.39
CA PHE A 391 -1.28 11.22 44.58
C PHE A 391 -1.10 12.08 45.84
N LEU A 392 -0.54 13.29 45.68
CA LEU A 392 -0.34 14.30 46.71
C LEU A 392 -0.59 15.70 46.12
N ALA A 393 -1.46 16.48 46.76
CA ALA A 393 -1.68 17.89 46.42
C ALA A 393 -0.89 18.80 47.38
N LEU A 394 -0.01 19.65 46.85
CA LEU A 394 0.71 20.68 47.62
C LEU A 394 0.30 22.05 47.09
N GLU A 395 -0.31 22.88 47.93
CA GLU A 395 -0.94 24.12 47.46
C GLU A 395 -0.63 25.34 48.33
N SER A 396 -0.25 26.44 47.68
CA SER A 396 -0.07 27.74 48.31
C SER A 396 -0.19 28.88 47.31
N ASN A 397 -0.86 29.96 47.71
CA ASN A 397 -0.88 31.22 46.96
C ASN A 397 0.40 32.06 47.12
N THR A 398 1.22 31.79 48.15
CA THR A 398 2.30 32.71 48.56
C THR A 398 3.62 32.03 48.92
N LYS A 399 3.67 30.69 48.98
CA LYS A 399 4.84 29.91 49.39
C LYS A 399 5.28 28.99 48.26
N GLY A 400 6.60 28.82 48.10
CA GLY A 400 7.18 27.83 47.19
C GLY A 400 7.45 26.50 47.89
N MET A 401 7.55 25.42 47.10
CA MET A 401 8.04 24.11 47.56
C MET A 401 9.57 24.07 47.46
N VAL A 402 10.24 23.75 48.56
CA VAL A 402 11.69 23.48 48.56
C VAL A 402 11.90 21.98 48.66
N ILE A 403 12.53 21.39 47.63
CA ILE A 403 13.02 20.01 47.68
C ILE A 403 14.42 19.97 48.31
N THR A 404 14.81 18.82 48.88
CA THR A 404 16.12 18.63 49.49
C THR A 404 17.25 18.99 48.51
N ARG A 405 18.10 19.93 48.89
CA ARG A 405 19.26 20.37 48.10
C ARG A 405 20.52 19.73 48.66
N VAL A 406 21.28 19.05 47.83
CA VAL A 406 22.55 18.41 48.22
C VAL A 406 23.65 18.80 47.25
N GLN A 407 24.89 18.80 47.73
CA GLN A 407 26.05 19.15 46.89
C GLN A 407 26.06 18.30 45.61
N ASN A 408 25.94 16.98 45.78
CA ASN A 408 25.69 16.00 44.72
C ASN A 408 25.03 14.74 45.28
N SER A 409 24.62 13.83 44.39
CA SER A 409 23.86 12.62 44.74
C SER A 409 24.59 11.65 45.68
N THR A 410 25.92 11.70 45.79
CA THR A 410 26.69 10.84 46.71
C THR A 410 26.41 11.14 48.19
N LYS A 411 25.82 12.30 48.49
CA LYS A 411 25.43 12.69 49.86
C LYS A 411 24.18 11.96 50.35
N ILE A 412 23.47 11.25 49.49
CA ILE A 412 22.36 10.37 49.87
C ILE A 412 22.92 8.94 50.00
N THR A 413 23.27 8.54 51.23
CA THR A 413 23.93 7.24 51.50
C THR A 413 22.97 6.05 51.42
N GLU A 414 21.66 6.28 51.50
CA GLU A 414 20.62 5.25 51.38
C GLU A 414 19.51 5.69 50.41
N PRO A 415 19.76 5.74 49.09
CA PRO A 415 18.75 6.17 48.14
C PRO A 415 17.62 5.14 48.05
N LYS A 416 16.37 5.62 47.96
CA LYS A 416 15.18 4.82 47.71
C LYS A 416 14.56 5.24 46.39
N GLU A 417 14.03 4.27 45.64
CA GLU A 417 13.36 4.54 44.37
C GLU A 417 12.28 5.62 44.53
N GLY A 418 12.24 6.56 43.60
CA GLY A 418 11.32 7.69 43.61
C GLY A 418 11.79 8.90 44.42
N MET A 419 12.92 8.83 45.12
CA MET A 419 13.49 10.02 45.79
C MET A 419 13.85 11.12 44.77
N ILE A 420 13.61 12.37 45.16
CA ILE A 420 13.90 13.57 44.38
C ILE A 420 14.83 14.50 45.16
N ILE A 421 15.87 15.01 44.50
CA ILE A 421 16.81 16.00 45.07
C ILE A 421 17.07 17.12 44.07
N TYR A 422 17.48 18.29 44.57
CA TYR A 422 18.20 19.26 43.75
C TYR A 422 19.70 19.06 43.94
N ASN A 423 20.39 18.62 42.89
CA ASN A 423 21.84 18.44 42.89
C ASN A 423 22.52 19.76 42.50
N ILE A 424 23.30 20.32 43.41
CA ILE A 424 23.92 21.65 43.26
C ILE A 424 25.03 21.61 42.20
N ASP A 425 25.89 20.59 42.22
CA ASP A 425 26.98 20.44 41.25
C ASP A 425 26.43 20.28 39.82
N ALA A 426 25.40 19.44 39.66
CA ALA A 426 24.77 19.17 38.36
C ALA A 426 23.74 20.23 37.93
N LYS A 427 23.39 21.17 38.81
CA LYS A 427 22.39 22.25 38.60
C LYS A 427 21.04 21.75 38.08
N CYS A 428 20.57 20.60 38.54
CA CYS A 428 19.34 19.95 38.07
C CYS A 428 18.56 19.29 39.22
N VAL A 429 17.26 19.08 39.00
CA VAL A 429 16.46 18.16 39.82
C VAL A 429 16.77 16.73 39.37
N GLN A 430 17.15 15.86 40.30
CA GLN A 430 17.39 14.45 40.03
C GLN A 430 16.32 13.56 40.66
N LEU A 431 15.98 12.48 39.96
CA LEU A 431 15.17 11.37 40.47
C LEU A 431 16.03 10.10 40.55
N TYR A 432 15.90 9.35 41.64
CA TYR A 432 16.50 8.03 41.78
C TYR A 432 15.55 6.95 41.28
N ASN A 433 15.96 6.19 40.26
CA ASN A 433 15.12 5.16 39.62
C ASN A 433 15.26 3.76 40.27
N GLY A 434 15.82 3.68 41.48
CA GLY A 434 16.13 2.40 42.15
C GLY A 434 17.55 1.89 41.90
N THR A 435 18.28 2.45 40.92
CA THR A 435 19.68 2.09 40.64
C THR A 435 20.59 3.31 40.55
N ILE A 436 20.20 4.34 39.80
CA ILE A 436 21.02 5.53 39.51
C ILE A 436 20.21 6.83 39.65
N TRP A 437 20.93 7.93 39.92
CA TRP A 437 20.37 9.28 39.93
C TRP A 437 20.45 9.92 38.55
N ASN A 438 19.31 10.35 38.01
CA ASN A 438 19.23 11.02 36.71
C ASN A 438 18.63 12.41 36.84
N CYS A 439 19.18 13.40 36.12
CA CYS A 439 18.50 14.69 35.96
C CYS A 439 17.19 14.48 35.21
N ILE A 440 16.10 15.07 35.72
CA ILE A 440 14.81 15.14 35.02
C ILE A 440 14.99 16.03 33.78
N LYS A 441 14.57 15.55 32.62
CA LYS A 441 14.64 16.26 31.33
C LYS A 441 13.30 16.09 30.61
N ASN A 442 12.90 17.11 29.86
CA ASN A 442 11.80 16.97 28.90
C ASN A 442 12.27 16.09 27.75
N THR A 443 11.46 15.09 27.39
CA THR A 443 11.67 14.29 26.19
C THR A 443 10.50 14.48 25.24
N CYS A 444 10.80 14.62 23.96
CA CYS A 444 9.81 14.72 22.90
C CYS A 444 9.65 13.35 22.25
N GLY A 445 8.55 12.67 22.55
CA GLY A 445 8.21 11.41 21.90
C GLY A 445 6.79 10.97 22.27
N SER A 446 5.96 10.72 21.26
CA SER A 446 4.74 9.93 21.41
C SER A 446 5.12 8.52 21.84
N SER A 447 5.02 8.24 23.14
CA SER A 447 5.11 6.91 23.76
C SER A 447 6.22 5.97 23.26
N GLY A 448 7.33 5.91 24.01
CA GLY A 448 8.06 4.65 24.26
C GLY A 448 9.41 4.50 23.57
N GLU A 449 10.48 4.66 24.36
CA GLU A 449 11.89 4.34 24.08
C GLU A 449 12.56 5.04 22.89
N THR A 450 13.75 5.59 23.12
CA THR A 450 14.67 5.94 22.03
C THR A 450 14.84 4.71 21.14
N PRO A 451 14.81 4.85 19.79
CA PRO A 451 15.01 3.74 18.87
C PRO A 451 16.18 2.85 19.33
N ARG A 452 15.87 1.64 19.77
CA ARG A 452 16.84 0.67 20.26
C ARG A 452 16.79 -0.59 19.42
N LYS A 453 17.77 -1.47 19.63
CA LYS A 453 17.71 -2.79 19.01
C LYS A 453 16.59 -3.61 19.65
N ILE A 454 15.91 -4.40 18.83
CA ILE A 454 14.97 -5.42 19.27
C ILE A 454 15.77 -6.64 19.69
N ARG A 455 15.57 -7.07 20.94
CA ARG A 455 16.21 -8.24 21.54
C ARG A 455 15.41 -9.47 21.18
N LEU A 456 15.98 -10.30 20.32
CA LEU A 456 15.37 -11.55 19.88
C LEU A 456 16.10 -12.74 20.50
N GLY A 457 15.37 -13.50 21.31
CA GLY A 457 15.82 -14.76 21.89
C GLY A 457 15.53 -15.94 20.96
N SER A 458 16.54 -16.69 20.59
CA SER A 458 16.48 -17.84 19.68
C SER A 458 16.50 -19.14 20.48
N TYR A 459 15.52 -20.02 20.27
CA TYR A 459 15.43 -21.33 20.92
C TYR A 459 15.51 -22.48 19.91
N GLY A 460 16.67 -23.14 19.88
CA GLY A 460 16.96 -24.29 19.02
C GLY A 460 17.84 -23.93 17.81
N SER A 461 17.80 -24.78 16.76
CA SER A 461 18.77 -24.73 15.65
C SER A 461 18.23 -24.11 14.34
N TRP A 462 16.92 -24.23 14.07
CA TRP A 462 16.25 -23.69 12.87
C TRP A 462 15.41 -22.46 13.21
N VAL A 463 16.10 -21.37 13.52
CA VAL A 463 15.49 -20.16 14.12
C VAL A 463 16.11 -18.88 13.58
N ILE A 464 15.37 -17.78 13.68
CA ILE A 464 15.85 -16.42 13.49
C ILE A 464 17.00 -16.17 14.46
N GLY A 465 18.10 -15.59 13.97
CA GLY A 465 19.36 -15.43 14.69
C GLY A 465 20.29 -16.66 14.65
N GLY A 466 19.80 -17.82 14.20
CA GLY A 466 20.59 -19.04 14.02
C GLY A 466 21.22 -19.16 12.62
N ASN A 467 22.20 -20.06 12.49
CA ASN A 467 22.96 -20.26 11.24
C ASN A 467 22.12 -20.81 10.08
N ALA A 468 20.96 -21.38 10.37
CA ALA A 468 20.09 -21.97 9.36
C ALA A 468 19.21 -20.92 8.62
N PHE A 469 19.17 -19.67 9.08
CA PHE A 469 18.38 -18.57 8.51
C PHE A 469 19.25 -17.39 8.03
N PRO A 470 20.35 -17.61 7.28
CA PRO A 470 21.34 -16.56 7.02
C PRO A 470 20.76 -15.40 6.20
N ALA A 471 19.92 -15.69 5.21
CA ALA A 471 19.24 -14.67 4.39
C ALA A 471 18.25 -13.84 5.24
N TYR A 472 17.47 -14.50 6.10
CA TYR A 472 16.50 -13.82 6.95
C TYR A 472 17.21 -12.90 7.97
N ASN A 473 18.28 -13.41 8.60
CA ASN A 473 19.09 -12.64 9.54
C ASN A 473 19.74 -11.43 8.86
N SER A 474 20.24 -11.60 7.63
CA SER A 474 20.77 -10.49 6.82
C SER A 474 19.70 -9.42 6.55
N GLN A 475 18.46 -9.80 6.22
CA GLN A 475 17.38 -8.83 6.02
C GLN A 475 17.05 -8.04 7.30
N LEU A 476 17.01 -8.69 8.46
CA LEU A 476 16.74 -8.04 9.75
C LEU A 476 17.88 -7.12 10.20
N THR A 477 19.12 -7.46 9.85
CA THR A 477 20.30 -6.67 10.23
C THR A 477 20.69 -5.63 9.18
N ASN A 478 19.98 -5.57 8.06
CA ASN A 478 20.24 -4.61 7.00
C ASN A 478 19.77 -3.21 7.42
N PRO A 479 20.69 -2.20 7.51
CA PRO A 479 20.33 -0.85 7.91
C PRO A 479 19.40 -0.13 6.91
N VAL A 480 19.32 -0.60 5.66
CA VAL A 480 18.36 -0.11 4.66
C VAL A 480 16.95 -0.59 4.99
N ASN A 481 16.79 -1.76 5.62
CA ASN A 481 15.48 -2.28 6.01
C ASN A 481 15.06 -1.76 7.39
N TYR A 482 15.98 -1.81 8.36
CA TYR A 482 15.70 -1.50 9.77
C TYR A 482 16.76 -0.55 10.32
N GLY A 483 16.33 0.58 10.86
CA GLY A 483 17.24 1.57 11.44
C GLY A 483 16.71 2.99 11.28
N PRO A 484 17.44 4.00 11.79
CA PRO A 484 17.02 5.41 11.72
C PRO A 484 16.72 5.90 10.29
N THR A 485 17.39 5.30 9.30
CA THR A 485 17.28 5.62 7.88
C THR A 485 16.69 4.48 7.04
N GLY A 486 16.26 3.38 7.69
CA GLY A 486 15.72 2.21 6.99
C GLY A 486 14.25 2.37 6.60
N THR A 487 13.73 1.42 5.84
CA THR A 487 12.30 1.35 5.49
C THR A 487 11.41 1.31 6.74
N PHE A 488 11.78 0.51 7.74
CA PHE A 488 11.14 0.50 9.06
C PHE A 488 11.99 1.27 10.08
N LYS A 489 11.48 2.43 10.51
CA LYS A 489 12.21 3.43 11.33
C LYS A 489 11.94 3.34 12.84
N GLY A 490 11.13 2.38 13.30
CA GLY A 490 10.73 2.26 14.70
C GLY A 490 11.82 1.74 15.65
N ILE A 491 12.94 1.23 15.13
CA ILE A 491 14.01 0.54 15.88
C ILE A 491 15.38 0.86 15.27
N THR A 492 16.47 0.59 16.00
CA THR A 492 17.85 0.72 15.46
C THR A 492 18.43 -0.59 14.91
N GLY A 493 17.62 -1.65 14.85
CA GLY A 493 17.98 -2.96 14.30
C GLY A 493 17.58 -4.10 15.23
N PHE A 494 18.18 -5.27 15.03
CA PHE A 494 17.95 -6.46 15.85
C PHE A 494 19.25 -6.93 16.51
N GLU A 495 19.11 -7.52 17.69
CA GLU A 495 20.16 -8.30 18.33
C GLU A 495 19.66 -9.69 18.68
N PHE A 496 20.47 -10.70 18.36
CA PHE A 496 20.10 -12.11 18.51
C PHE A 496 20.84 -12.71 19.69
N SER A 497 20.17 -13.56 20.47
CA SER A 497 20.76 -14.30 21.57
C SER A 497 20.22 -15.71 21.61
N ASN A 498 21.09 -16.72 21.66
CA ASN A 498 20.64 -18.09 21.89
C ASN A 498 20.21 -18.24 23.36
N ILE A 499 18.96 -18.62 23.58
CA ILE A 499 18.36 -18.77 24.91
C ILE A 499 18.08 -20.23 25.28
N THR A 500 18.51 -21.20 24.47
CA THR A 500 18.19 -22.63 24.67
C THR A 500 18.51 -23.11 26.08
N SER A 501 19.72 -22.83 26.59
CA SER A 501 20.12 -23.20 27.95
C SER A 501 19.62 -22.23 29.03
N LEU A 502 19.19 -21.03 28.66
CA LEU A 502 18.69 -20.02 29.61
C LEU A 502 17.24 -20.29 30.01
N LEU A 503 16.45 -20.92 29.14
CA LEU A 503 15.05 -21.21 29.40
C LEU A 503 14.84 -22.09 30.62
N GLU A 504 15.77 -22.98 30.95
CA GLU A 504 15.68 -23.85 32.15
C GLU A 504 15.85 -23.08 33.46
N THR A 505 16.63 -22.00 33.47
CA THR A 505 17.04 -21.29 34.69
C THR A 505 16.39 -19.92 34.88
N THR A 506 15.58 -19.49 33.92
CA THR A 506 14.91 -18.18 33.93
C THR A 506 13.40 -18.31 34.20
N THR A 507 12.80 -17.21 34.64
CA THR A 507 11.34 -17.03 34.76
C THR A 507 10.80 -16.24 33.57
N ALA A 508 9.48 -16.30 33.33
CA ALA A 508 8.82 -15.51 32.28
C ALA A 508 9.06 -13.99 32.43
N ALA A 509 9.07 -13.48 33.66
CA ALA A 509 9.35 -12.07 33.95
C ALA A 509 10.80 -11.70 33.59
N GLN A 510 11.78 -12.54 33.91
CA GLN A 510 13.17 -12.34 33.51
C GLN A 510 13.35 -12.40 32.00
N LEU A 511 12.64 -13.30 31.31
CA LEU A 511 12.62 -13.32 29.84
C LEU A 511 12.05 -12.01 29.28
N LYS A 512 10.95 -11.48 29.85
CA LYS A 512 10.33 -10.22 29.38
C LYS A 512 11.20 -8.99 29.58
N VAL A 513 11.98 -8.96 30.66
CA VAL A 513 12.96 -7.88 30.91
C VAL A 513 14.08 -7.89 29.87
N ASN A 514 14.52 -9.08 29.45
CA ASN A 514 15.70 -9.26 28.60
C ASN A 514 15.41 -9.41 27.10
N TYR A 515 14.19 -9.81 26.71
CA TYR A 515 13.84 -10.11 25.33
C TYR A 515 12.48 -9.53 24.94
N ASP A 516 12.41 -9.02 23.72
CA ASP A 516 11.19 -8.44 23.13
C ASP A 516 10.45 -9.44 22.25
N ILE A 517 11.21 -10.31 21.58
CA ILE A 517 10.70 -11.42 20.75
C ILE A 517 11.41 -12.71 21.16
N ILE A 518 10.68 -13.82 21.20
CA ILE A 518 11.25 -15.17 21.24
C ILE A 518 10.85 -15.92 19.97
N ASN A 519 11.82 -16.50 19.28
CA ASN A 519 11.58 -17.36 18.12
C ASN A 519 12.16 -18.76 18.35
N GLY A 520 11.41 -19.80 18.01
CA GLY A 520 11.84 -21.17 18.29
C GLY A 520 10.94 -22.29 17.77
N PHE A 521 11.24 -23.48 18.29
CA PHE A 521 10.42 -24.70 18.31
C PHE A 521 10.41 -25.55 17.03
N PHE A 522 11.55 -25.74 16.40
CA PHE A 522 11.76 -26.89 15.49
C PHE A 522 11.83 -28.24 16.24
N GLU A 523 12.11 -28.22 17.55
CA GLU A 523 12.31 -29.41 18.39
C GLU A 523 11.42 -29.44 19.64
N LYS A 524 11.36 -30.60 20.31
CA LYS A 524 10.54 -30.81 21.51
C LYS A 524 10.94 -29.89 22.65
N VAL A 525 9.95 -29.27 23.29
CA VAL A 525 10.12 -28.49 24.53
C VAL A 525 9.37 -29.15 25.69
N SER A 526 9.88 -29.01 26.92
CA SER A 526 9.17 -29.48 28.12
C SER A 526 7.90 -28.66 28.36
N SER A 527 6.89 -29.27 28.99
CA SER A 527 5.64 -28.57 29.36
C SER A 527 5.89 -27.34 30.24
N GLU A 528 6.91 -27.39 31.10
CA GLU A 528 7.30 -26.25 31.94
C GLU A 528 7.84 -25.08 31.11
N ASN A 529 8.76 -25.35 30.17
CA ASN A 529 9.32 -24.30 29.32
C ASN A 529 8.30 -23.78 28.31
N ALA A 530 7.40 -24.62 27.80
CA ALA A 530 6.27 -24.20 26.99
C ALA A 530 5.37 -23.21 27.75
N GLN A 531 4.97 -23.56 28.98
CA GLN A 531 4.13 -22.69 29.80
C GLN A 531 4.82 -21.35 30.11
N LYS A 532 6.13 -21.38 30.36
CA LYS A 532 6.95 -20.19 30.59
C LYS A 532 6.93 -19.22 29.40
N ILE A 533 6.92 -19.74 28.18
CA ILE A 533 6.81 -18.94 26.95
C ILE A 533 5.40 -18.35 26.79
N ALA A 534 4.36 -19.13 27.07
CA ALA A 534 3.00 -18.61 27.10
C ALA A 534 2.83 -17.49 28.14
N ASP A 535 3.43 -17.63 29.33
CA ASP A 535 3.40 -16.61 30.37
C ASP A 535 4.23 -15.37 30.01
N TYR A 536 5.35 -15.54 29.31
CA TYR A 536 6.11 -14.43 28.71
C TYR A 536 5.25 -13.61 27.74
N VAL A 537 4.45 -14.27 26.91
CA VAL A 537 3.51 -13.59 26.00
C VAL A 537 2.41 -12.84 26.76
N LYS A 538 1.88 -13.41 27.85
CA LYS A 538 0.90 -12.73 28.72
C LYS A 538 1.45 -11.44 29.35
N LEU A 539 2.77 -11.35 29.54
CA LEU A 539 3.47 -10.15 30.02
C LEU A 539 3.77 -9.14 28.89
N GLY A 540 3.23 -9.34 27.69
CA GLY A 540 3.39 -8.45 26.53
C GLY A 540 4.63 -8.75 25.68
N GLY A 541 5.24 -9.93 25.82
CA GLY A 541 6.26 -10.43 24.90
C GLY A 541 5.63 -10.98 23.61
N VAL A 542 6.43 -11.11 22.55
CA VAL A 542 5.98 -11.71 21.29
C VAL A 542 6.67 -13.05 21.07
N ALA A 543 5.92 -14.11 20.78
CA ALA A 543 6.46 -15.41 20.43
C ALA A 543 6.16 -15.77 18.98
N ILE A 544 7.19 -16.17 18.23
CA ILE A 544 7.09 -16.71 16.87
C ILE A 544 7.42 -18.20 16.95
N ILE A 545 6.40 -19.04 16.79
CA ILE A 545 6.50 -20.50 16.91
C ILE A 545 6.61 -21.10 15.52
N ASN A 546 7.76 -21.69 15.21
CA ASN A 546 7.92 -22.51 14.01
C ASN A 546 7.40 -23.91 14.30
N ILE A 547 6.72 -24.53 13.33
CA ILE A 547 6.24 -25.90 13.43
C ILE A 547 6.72 -26.61 12.18
N ASP A 548 7.35 -27.76 12.35
CA ASP A 548 7.89 -28.57 11.26
C ASP A 548 7.26 -29.98 11.26
N ASN A 549 7.98 -30.96 10.72
CA ASN A 549 7.57 -32.34 10.56
C ASN A 549 7.09 -32.97 11.89
N PRO A 550 5.99 -33.76 11.88
CA PRO A 550 5.46 -34.47 13.06
C PRO A 550 6.41 -35.49 13.73
N GLN A 551 7.62 -35.73 13.20
CA GLN A 551 8.66 -36.45 13.93
C GLN A 551 9.09 -35.72 15.22
N TYR A 552 8.77 -34.43 15.35
CA TYR A 552 8.95 -33.66 16.57
C TYR A 552 7.62 -33.43 17.31
N ASP A 553 7.67 -33.48 18.65
CA ASP A 553 6.51 -33.31 19.53
C ASP A 553 6.32 -31.84 19.92
N PHE A 554 5.37 -31.18 19.25
CA PHE A 554 4.99 -29.77 19.51
C PHE A 554 3.81 -29.64 20.48
N SER A 555 3.32 -30.73 21.05
CA SER A 555 2.08 -30.71 21.84
C SER A 555 2.16 -29.78 23.04
N ALA A 556 3.29 -29.79 23.77
CA ALA A 556 3.49 -28.93 24.93
C ALA A 556 3.36 -27.44 24.59
N ILE A 557 4.04 -26.97 23.54
CA ILE A 557 4.02 -25.56 23.16
C ILE A 557 2.66 -25.15 22.60
N LEU A 558 2.05 -25.95 21.72
CA LEU A 558 0.77 -25.62 21.11
C LEU A 558 -0.37 -25.63 22.13
N ASN A 559 -0.40 -26.62 23.03
CA ASN A 559 -1.38 -26.68 24.11
C ASN A 559 -1.27 -25.48 25.07
N SER A 560 -0.05 -24.96 25.30
CA SER A 560 0.15 -23.77 26.16
C SER A 560 -0.48 -22.49 25.59
N PHE A 561 -0.72 -22.45 24.27
CA PHE A 561 -1.45 -21.38 23.57
C PHE A 561 -2.92 -21.74 23.29
N GLY A 562 -3.42 -22.85 23.86
CA GLY A 562 -4.81 -23.29 23.68
C GLY A 562 -5.09 -23.90 22.30
N ILE A 563 -4.06 -24.27 21.55
CA ILE A 563 -4.21 -25.01 20.29
C ILE A 563 -4.28 -26.50 20.64
N THR A 564 -5.32 -27.19 20.19
CA THR A 564 -5.56 -28.60 20.58
C THR A 564 -5.80 -29.50 19.38
N GLY A 565 -5.24 -30.72 19.39
CA GLY A 565 -5.54 -31.78 18.43
C GLY A 565 -4.30 -32.52 17.96
N PRO A 566 -4.44 -33.52 17.07
CA PRO A 566 -3.29 -34.19 16.48
C PRO A 566 -2.57 -33.23 15.53
N TYR A 567 -1.27 -33.07 15.72
CA TYR A 567 -0.38 -32.30 14.85
C TYR A 567 0.19 -33.26 13.80
N SER A 568 -0.47 -33.36 12.65
CA SER A 568 -0.15 -34.35 11.61
C SER A 568 0.54 -33.70 10.41
N SER A 569 1.55 -34.38 9.83
CA SER A 569 1.96 -34.16 8.43
C SER A 569 0.80 -34.46 7.50
N TYR A 570 0.78 -33.85 6.30
CA TYR A 570 0.62 -34.56 5.02
C TYR A 570 0.76 -33.52 3.88
N GLY A 571 1.87 -33.62 3.12
CA GLY A 571 2.04 -32.99 1.80
C GLY A 571 2.58 -31.56 1.80
N GLU A 572 3.42 -31.28 0.81
CA GLU A 572 3.89 -29.93 0.41
C GLU A 572 2.70 -29.08 -0.06
N ILE A 573 1.90 -28.57 0.88
CA ILE A 573 0.84 -27.62 0.54
C ILE A 573 1.37 -26.25 0.91
N ASN A 574 1.92 -25.59 -0.11
CA ASN A 574 2.29 -24.19 -0.03
C ASN A 574 1.08 -23.36 0.42
N ALA A 575 1.24 -22.59 1.47
CA ALA A 575 0.21 -21.69 1.93
C ALA A 575 0.08 -20.50 0.96
N ARG A 576 -1.08 -19.86 0.96
CA ARG A 576 -1.29 -18.56 0.31
C ARG A 576 -1.75 -17.56 1.36
N SER A 577 -1.14 -16.38 1.38
CA SER A 577 -1.54 -15.34 2.32
C SER A 577 -2.95 -14.85 2.01
N SER A 578 -3.67 -14.42 3.04
CA SER A 578 -5.05 -13.94 2.95
C SER A 578 -5.20 -12.80 1.94
N ILE A 579 -6.34 -12.79 1.24
CA ILE A 579 -6.76 -11.66 0.39
C ILE A 579 -7.36 -10.50 1.20
N THR A 580 -7.69 -10.72 2.47
CA THR A 580 -8.31 -9.72 3.36
C THR A 580 -7.39 -9.27 4.49
N ASN A 581 -6.73 -10.23 5.16
CA ASN A 581 -5.89 -9.96 6.32
C ASN A 581 -4.44 -9.76 5.90
N GLN A 582 -3.97 -8.52 5.96
CA GLN A 582 -2.60 -8.17 5.63
C GLN A 582 -1.69 -8.35 6.86
N LEU A 583 -0.52 -9.01 6.70
CA LEU A 583 0.48 -9.13 7.76
C LEU A 583 1.09 -7.76 8.10
N SER A 584 1.58 -7.08 7.07
CA SER A 584 2.11 -5.71 7.13
C SER A 584 2.17 -5.12 5.71
N ASN A 585 2.15 -3.80 5.60
CA ASN A 585 2.37 -3.06 4.36
C ASN A 585 3.70 -2.30 4.32
N VAL A 586 4.53 -2.39 5.37
CA VAL A 586 5.74 -1.57 5.48
C VAL A 586 6.73 -1.84 4.34
N PHE A 587 6.84 -3.10 3.93
CA PHE A 587 7.74 -3.53 2.85
C PHE A 587 6.99 -3.93 1.57
N GLY A 588 5.76 -3.43 1.38
CA GLY A 588 4.88 -3.78 0.26
C GLY A 588 3.65 -4.58 0.70
N ASP A 589 2.75 -4.86 -0.25
CA ASP A 589 1.53 -5.62 0.03
C ASP A 589 1.84 -7.12 0.19
N THR A 590 1.36 -7.70 1.29
CA THR A 590 1.56 -9.11 1.65
C THR A 590 0.31 -9.96 1.47
N LYS A 591 -0.70 -9.45 0.74
CA LYS A 591 -1.92 -10.20 0.41
C LYS A 591 -1.75 -10.99 -0.87
N ASP A 592 -2.42 -12.14 -0.93
CA ASP A 592 -2.45 -13.04 -2.09
C ASP A 592 -1.07 -13.50 -2.65
N ILE A 593 -0.06 -13.59 -1.79
CA ILE A 593 1.26 -14.13 -2.12
C ILE A 593 1.36 -15.61 -1.76
N ALA A 594 2.06 -16.39 -2.59
CA ALA A 594 2.38 -17.78 -2.29
C ALA A 594 3.52 -17.84 -1.25
N LEU A 595 3.32 -18.64 -0.21
CA LEU A 595 4.29 -18.91 0.84
C LEU A 595 4.80 -20.35 0.65
N LEU A 596 5.95 -20.46 0.01
CA LEU A 596 6.55 -21.74 -0.37
C LEU A 596 7.51 -22.21 0.73
N GLY A 597 7.26 -23.38 1.31
CA GLY A 597 8.21 -24.05 2.20
C GLY A 597 9.07 -25.07 1.44
N SER A 598 10.23 -25.44 2.01
CA SER A 598 11.10 -26.51 1.48
C SER A 598 11.00 -27.76 2.35
N ASP A 599 11.09 -28.93 1.74
CA ASP A 599 11.19 -30.25 2.38
C ASP A 599 9.99 -30.65 3.24
N THR A 600 9.92 -30.17 4.48
CA THR A 600 8.91 -30.56 5.46
C THR A 600 8.18 -29.35 6.02
N GLN A 601 6.88 -29.53 6.29
CA GLN A 601 6.00 -28.45 6.72
C GLN A 601 5.08 -28.97 7.82
N GLY A 602 5.04 -28.24 8.94
CA GLY A 602 4.06 -28.43 10.00
C GLY A 602 2.79 -27.63 9.73
N ARG A 603 1.62 -28.18 10.09
CA ARG A 603 0.32 -27.51 9.92
C ARG A 603 -0.50 -27.56 11.19
N VAL A 604 -1.18 -26.46 11.47
CA VAL A 604 -2.30 -26.37 12.41
C VAL A 604 -3.56 -26.09 11.58
N LEU A 605 -4.61 -26.88 11.79
CA LEU A 605 -5.89 -26.68 11.12
C LEU A 605 -6.66 -25.53 11.77
N ALA A 606 -7.45 -24.80 10.98
CA ALA A 606 -8.23 -23.67 11.47
C ALA A 606 -9.18 -24.04 12.63
N ASN A 607 -9.69 -25.28 12.67
CA ASN A 607 -10.55 -25.77 13.75
C ASN A 607 -9.80 -26.13 15.05
N GLN A 608 -8.47 -26.16 15.03
CA GLN A 608 -7.62 -26.38 16.20
C GLN A 608 -7.24 -25.07 16.90
N LEU A 609 -7.46 -23.93 16.23
CA LEU A 609 -7.13 -22.61 16.74
C LEU A 609 -8.21 -22.10 17.71
N PRO A 610 -7.84 -21.31 18.75
CA PRO A 610 -8.80 -20.53 19.53
C PRO A 610 -9.70 -19.67 18.65
N SER A 611 -10.96 -19.47 19.04
CA SER A 611 -11.94 -18.69 18.25
C SER A 611 -11.55 -17.22 18.03
N THR A 612 -10.61 -16.71 18.81
CA THR A 612 -10.06 -15.36 18.69
C THR A 612 -8.87 -15.26 17.74
N SER A 613 -8.43 -16.36 17.13
CA SER A 613 -7.28 -16.38 16.23
C SER A 613 -7.61 -15.71 14.90
N THR A 614 -6.64 -14.94 14.39
CA THR A 614 -6.70 -14.36 13.05
C THR A 614 -5.80 -15.17 12.12
N ILE A 615 -6.36 -15.61 10.99
CA ILE A 615 -5.62 -16.38 9.97
C ILE A 615 -5.08 -15.40 8.93
N TYR A 616 -3.76 -15.42 8.75
CA TYR A 616 -3.05 -14.59 7.78
C TYR A 616 -2.62 -15.35 6.53
N ALA A 617 -2.57 -16.68 6.58
CA ALA A 617 -2.29 -17.55 5.43
C ALA A 617 -2.94 -18.92 5.64
N ASN A 618 -3.36 -19.58 4.56
CA ASN A 618 -3.97 -20.92 4.60
C ASN A 618 -3.52 -21.82 3.45
#